data_AF-A0A965FXD8-F1
#
_entry.id   AF-A0A965FXD8-F1
#
_cell.length_a   1.000
_cell.length_b   1.000
_cell.length_c   1.000
_cell.angle_alpha   90.00
_cell.angle_beta   90.00
_cell.angle_gamma   90.00
#
_symmetry.space_group_name_H-M   'P 1'
#
loop_
_entity.id
_entity.type
_entity.pdbx_description
1 polymer ?
#
loop_
_entity_poly.entity_id
_entity_poly.type
_entity_poly.pdbx_seq_one_letter_code
_entity_poly.pdbx_strand_id
1 'polypeptide(L)'
;MSRTGFPKQFLCIAGDESLFQRSIQRLDKLNPDAFRVAPPLIVAGEEHRFLVLEQMREARAAFTALILEPEGRNTAPALTMAALSALEGGDDPVLVVTPSDQVVTDSQAFVDSVAQCVREADAGAIVILGIAPTHPETGYGYIQAMPGVDAAACDVLRFVEKPDQQTARQYLADGNYFWNAGIFVLRASVWLKALQHFR
;
A
#
# COMPACT_ATOMS: atom_id res chain seq x y z
N MET A 1 -21.91 15.04 -3.90
CA MET A 1 -21.45 16.31 -3.31
C MET A 1 -19.96 16.21 -3.06
N SER A 2 -19.12 16.74 -3.95
CA SER A 2 -17.70 16.99 -3.64
C SER A 2 -17.67 18.28 -2.82
N ARG A 3 -17.39 18.18 -1.52
CA ARG A 3 -16.99 19.36 -0.74
C ARG A 3 -15.51 19.56 -1.05
N THR A 4 -15.19 20.65 -1.75
CA THR A 4 -13.89 21.01 -2.33
C THR A 4 -12.75 21.23 -1.32
N GLY A 5 -12.80 20.61 -0.14
CA GLY A 5 -11.78 20.67 0.91
C GLY A 5 -11.76 19.45 1.84
N PHE A 6 -12.51 18.38 1.56
CA PHE A 6 -12.49 17.17 2.38
C PHE A 6 -11.80 16.02 1.62
N PRO A 7 -10.63 15.55 2.09
CA PRO A 7 -9.87 14.51 1.40
C PRO A 7 -10.68 13.22 1.23
N LYS A 8 -10.48 12.56 0.08
CA LYS A 8 -11.25 11.38 -0.34
C LYS A 8 -11.21 10.26 0.69
N GLN A 9 -10.05 10.03 1.32
CA GLN A 9 -9.86 8.97 2.32
C GLN A 9 -10.83 9.09 3.51
N PHE A 10 -11.30 10.30 3.82
CA PHE A 10 -12.21 10.53 4.95
C PHE A 10 -13.69 10.46 4.55
N LEU A 11 -14.01 10.24 3.27
CA LEU A 11 -15.38 10.15 2.77
C LEU A 11 -15.98 8.75 2.95
N CYS A 12 -17.23 8.68 3.39
CA CYS A 12 -18.04 7.45 3.41
C CYS A 12 -18.62 7.19 2.01
N ILE A 13 -17.81 6.63 1.12
CA ILE A 13 -18.19 6.40 -0.30
C ILE A 13 -18.98 5.11 -0.49
N ALA A 14 -18.78 4.11 0.38
CA ALA A 14 -19.39 2.79 0.25
C ALA A 14 -19.75 2.23 1.64
N GLY A 15 -20.79 2.79 2.24
CA GLY A 15 -21.31 2.42 3.56
C GLY A 15 -21.25 3.59 4.55
N ASP A 16 -21.34 3.26 5.84
CA ASP A 16 -21.32 4.25 6.93
C ASP A 16 -19.89 4.64 7.35
N GLU A 17 -18.89 3.88 6.89
CA GLU A 17 -17.49 4.06 7.23
C GLU A 17 -16.72 4.75 6.11
N SER A 18 -15.76 5.57 6.51
CA SER A 18 -14.83 6.21 5.57
C SER A 18 -13.85 5.19 4.95
N LEU A 19 -13.24 5.56 3.81
CA LEU A 19 -12.20 4.74 3.18
C LEU A 19 -10.99 4.50 4.10
N PHE A 20 -10.63 5.50 4.91
CA PHE A 20 -9.58 5.41 5.91
C PHE A 20 -9.92 4.37 6.98
N GLN A 21 -11.10 4.46 7.60
CA GLN A 21 -11.55 3.48 8.61
C GLN A 21 -11.62 2.06 8.05
N ARG A 22 -12.14 1.91 6.83
CA ARG A 22 -12.18 0.61 6.14
C ARG A 22 -10.77 0.07 5.86
N SER A 23 -9.81 0.93 5.58
CA SER A 23 -8.42 0.53 5.38
C SER A 23 -7.80 0.01 6.68
N ILE A 24 -8.07 0.65 7.82
CA ILE A 24 -7.63 0.16 9.14
C ILE A 24 -8.23 -1.20 9.46
N GLN A 25 -9.55 -1.33 9.33
CA GLN A 25 -10.25 -2.59 9.62
C GLN A 25 -9.83 -3.74 8.69
N ARG A 26 -9.44 -3.44 7.45
CA ARG A 26 -8.89 -4.44 6.53
C ARG A 26 -7.58 -5.03 7.06
N LEU A 27 -6.75 -4.22 7.72
CA LEU A 27 -5.50 -4.68 8.34
C LEU A 27 -5.77 -5.55 9.59
N ASP A 28 -6.84 -5.27 10.35
CA ASP A 28 -7.24 -6.10 11.50
C ASP A 28 -7.66 -7.53 11.10
N LYS A 29 -8.04 -7.73 9.83
CA LYS A 29 -8.39 -9.05 9.28
C LYS A 29 -7.19 -9.87 8.82
N LEU A 30 -5.98 -9.31 8.85
CA LEU A 30 -4.77 -10.07 8.59
C LEU A 30 -4.63 -11.14 9.67
N ASN A 31 -4.45 -12.40 9.24
CA ASN A 31 -4.51 -13.56 10.13
C ASN A 31 -3.34 -13.56 11.13
N PRO A 32 -3.60 -13.39 12.44
CA PRO A 32 -2.55 -13.35 13.46
C PRO A 32 -1.74 -14.65 13.55
N ASP A 33 -2.29 -15.78 13.11
CA ASP A 33 -1.60 -17.07 13.10
C ASP A 33 -0.49 -17.13 12.05
N ALA A 34 -0.57 -16.29 11.00
CA ALA A 34 0.48 -16.19 9.98
C ALA A 34 1.64 -15.28 10.43
N PHE A 35 1.32 -14.20 11.15
CA PHE A 35 2.28 -13.24 11.70
C PHE A 35 1.58 -12.29 12.67
N ARG A 36 2.34 -11.73 13.61
CA ARG A 36 1.84 -10.70 14.52
C ARG A 36 1.75 -9.36 13.80
N VAL A 37 0.55 -8.76 13.78
CA VAL A 37 0.33 -7.41 13.25
C VAL A 37 0.37 -6.42 14.40
N ALA A 38 1.27 -5.45 14.33
CA ALA A 38 1.30 -4.31 15.26
C ALA A 38 0.21 -3.29 14.88
N PRO A 39 -0.26 -2.46 15.82
CA PRO A 39 -1.10 -1.32 15.48
C PRO A 39 -0.45 -0.46 14.37
N PRO A 40 -1.23 0.14 13.46
CA PRO A 40 -0.71 0.83 12.29
C PRO A 40 0.19 2.02 12.67
N LEU A 41 1.19 2.27 11.84
CA LEU A 41 1.86 3.57 11.74
C LEU A 41 1.11 4.39 10.68
N ILE A 42 0.66 5.58 11.04
CA ILE A 42 -0.11 6.44 10.16
C ILE A 42 0.78 7.61 9.75
N VAL A 43 0.96 7.81 8.45
CA VAL A 43 1.60 9.00 7.90
C VAL A 43 0.54 9.84 7.20
N ALA A 44 0.41 11.10 7.59
CA ALA A 44 -0.59 12.00 7.03
C ALA A 44 -0.07 13.44 7.00
N GLY A 45 -0.62 14.29 6.13
CA GLY A 45 -0.39 15.73 6.18
C GLY A 45 -0.81 16.33 7.53
N GLU A 46 -0.05 17.31 8.01
CA GLU A 46 -0.32 18.05 9.25
C GLU A 46 -1.75 18.60 9.29
N GLU A 47 -2.26 19.08 8.15
CA GLU A 47 -3.61 19.61 8.00
C GLU A 47 -4.72 18.57 8.25
N HIS A 48 -4.39 17.27 8.26
CA HIS A 48 -5.33 16.17 8.47
C HIS A 48 -5.23 15.55 9.86
N ARG A 49 -4.33 16.04 10.73
CA ARG A 49 -4.10 15.53 12.09
C ARG A 49 -5.40 15.24 12.84
N PHE A 50 -6.30 16.22 12.92
CA PHE A 50 -7.53 16.08 13.69
C PHE A 50 -8.54 15.09 13.08
N LEU A 51 -8.63 15.03 11.74
CA LEU A 51 -9.51 14.09 11.05
C LEU A 51 -9.05 12.64 11.27
N VAL A 52 -7.74 12.40 11.17
CA VAL A 52 -7.16 11.08 11.46
C VAL A 52 -7.47 10.66 12.90
N LEU A 53 -7.20 11.53 13.88
CA LEU A 53 -7.43 11.22 15.30
C LEU A 53 -8.93 10.98 15.60
N GLU A 54 -9.81 11.78 15.01
CA GLU A 54 -11.26 11.61 15.17
C GLU A 54 -11.73 10.27 14.60
N GLN A 55 -11.32 9.91 13.38
CA GLN A 55 -11.75 8.66 12.76
C GLN A 55 -11.16 7.42 13.43
N MET A 56 -9.92 7.49 13.92
CA MET A 56 -9.34 6.42 14.74
C MET A 56 -10.12 6.21 16.03
N ARG A 57 -10.53 7.32 16.69
CA ARG A 57 -11.36 7.28 17.90
C ARG A 57 -12.75 6.69 17.60
N GLU A 58 -13.40 7.11 16.52
CA GLU A 58 -14.70 6.57 16.09
C GLU A 58 -14.63 5.07 15.79
N ALA A 59 -13.56 4.63 15.11
CA ALA A 59 -13.31 3.22 14.84
C ALA A 59 -12.85 2.42 16.08
N ARG A 60 -12.58 3.11 17.21
CA ARG A 60 -12.00 2.52 18.43
C ARG A 60 -10.70 1.75 18.16
N ALA A 61 -9.94 2.21 17.18
CA ALA A 61 -8.71 1.58 16.75
C ALA A 61 -7.49 2.20 17.45
N ALA A 62 -6.48 1.37 17.73
CA ALA A 62 -5.18 1.83 18.22
C ALA A 62 -4.25 2.13 17.04
N PHE A 63 -3.22 2.94 17.26
CA PHE A 63 -2.12 3.15 16.32
C PHE A 63 -0.81 3.25 17.11
N THR A 64 0.29 2.86 16.47
CA THR A 64 1.63 2.90 17.07
C THR A 64 2.18 4.32 17.06
N ALA A 65 2.02 5.03 15.94
CA ALA A 65 2.40 6.43 15.79
C ALA A 65 1.57 7.13 14.71
N LEU A 66 1.43 8.45 14.88
CA LEU A 66 0.93 9.35 13.86
C LEU A 66 2.07 10.31 13.47
N ILE A 67 2.64 10.09 12.30
CA ILE A 67 3.69 10.91 11.71
C ILE A 67 3.03 11.95 10.82
N LEU A 68 3.38 13.22 11.05
CA LEU A 68 2.75 14.34 10.36
C LEU A 68 3.72 14.97 9.37
N GLU A 69 3.34 14.94 8.11
CA GLU A 69 4.07 15.59 7.04
C GLU A 69 3.76 17.09 7.05
N PRO A 70 4.76 17.97 7.21
CA PRO A 70 4.54 19.40 7.13
C PRO A 70 4.16 19.84 5.70
N GLU A 71 4.61 19.06 4.71
CA GLU A 71 4.33 19.24 3.29
C GLU A 71 4.29 17.86 2.63
N GLY A 72 3.30 17.62 1.76
CA GLY A 72 3.21 16.36 1.01
C GLY A 72 4.35 16.24 -0.02
N ARG A 73 5.19 15.19 0.11
CA ARG A 73 6.34 14.92 -0.78
C ARG A 73 6.26 13.58 -1.50
N ASN A 74 5.05 13.09 -1.73
CA ASN A 74 4.73 11.77 -2.28
C ASN A 74 5.14 10.60 -1.34
N THR A 75 5.00 9.38 -1.83
CA THR A 75 5.06 8.17 -1.00
C THR A 75 6.45 7.83 -0.45
N ALA A 76 7.53 8.12 -1.20
CA ALA A 76 8.87 7.70 -0.79
C ALA A 76 9.33 8.39 0.53
N PRO A 77 9.21 9.72 0.71
CA PRO A 77 9.48 10.35 1.99
C PRO A 77 8.58 9.85 3.13
N ALA A 78 7.27 9.70 2.89
CA ALA A 78 6.33 9.16 3.87
C ALA A 78 6.75 7.76 4.37
N LEU A 79 7.04 6.84 3.44
CA LEU A 79 7.53 5.50 3.76
C LEU A 79 8.87 5.53 4.48
N THR A 80 9.76 6.46 4.13
CA THR A 80 11.05 6.62 4.81
C THR A 80 10.88 6.98 6.28
N MET A 81 9.99 7.92 6.59
CA MET A 81 9.72 8.28 7.98
C MET A 81 9.08 7.13 8.76
N ALA A 82 8.14 6.41 8.13
CA ALA A 82 7.55 5.22 8.74
C ALA A 82 8.60 4.13 9.01
N ALA A 83 9.51 3.88 8.06
CA ALA A 83 10.58 2.92 8.21
C ALA A 83 11.57 3.31 9.33
N LEU A 84 11.95 4.59 9.41
CA LEU A 84 12.81 5.08 10.49
C LEU A 84 12.13 4.91 11.85
N SER A 85 10.85 5.32 11.97
CA SER A 85 10.07 5.17 13.20
C SER A 85 9.90 3.71 13.61
N ALA A 86 9.69 2.81 12.65
CA ALA A 86 9.56 1.38 12.92
C ALA A 86 10.83 0.73 13.47
N LEU A 87 12.01 1.32 13.20
CA LEU A 87 13.31 0.84 13.69
C LEU A 87 13.69 1.41 15.07
N GLU A 88 12.99 2.43 15.59
CA GLU A 88 13.36 3.09 16.86
C GLU A 88 13.37 2.13 18.05
N GLY A 89 12.53 1.09 18.01
CA GLY A 89 12.46 0.04 19.04
C GLY A 89 13.59 -0.99 19.00
N GLY A 90 14.48 -0.93 18.01
CA GLY A 90 15.55 -1.91 17.79
C GLY A 90 15.13 -3.16 17.01
N ASP A 91 13.85 -3.28 16.66
CA ASP A 91 13.32 -4.31 15.76
C ASP A 91 13.54 -3.91 14.29
N ASP A 92 13.39 -4.86 13.37
CA ASP A 92 13.44 -4.64 11.91
C ASP A 92 12.21 -5.27 11.22
N PRO A 93 11.01 -4.68 11.39
CA PRO A 93 9.76 -5.29 10.95
C PRO A 93 9.57 -5.23 9.43
N VAL A 94 8.73 -6.15 8.93
CA VAL A 94 8.11 -6.03 7.61
C VAL A 94 7.04 -4.95 7.67
N LEU A 95 7.11 -4.00 6.75
CA LEU A 95 6.13 -2.94 6.56
C LEU A 95 5.17 -3.34 5.44
N VAL A 96 3.87 -3.36 5.75
CA VAL A 96 2.80 -3.45 4.75
C VAL A 96 2.28 -2.04 4.50
N VAL A 97 2.68 -1.45 3.39
CA VAL A 97 2.42 -0.05 3.02
C VAL A 97 1.17 0.01 2.16
N THR A 98 0.08 0.57 2.68
CA THR A 98 -1.20 0.63 1.96
C THR A 98 -1.73 2.05 1.85
N PRO A 99 -2.22 2.49 0.68
CA PRO A 99 -2.98 3.74 0.57
C PRO A 99 -4.29 3.67 1.37
N SER A 100 -4.70 4.79 1.95
CA SER A 100 -5.89 4.88 2.81
C SER A 100 -7.20 5.19 2.07
N ASP A 101 -7.14 5.38 0.75
CA ASP A 101 -8.25 5.85 -0.08
C ASP A 101 -8.77 4.80 -1.09
N GLN A 102 -8.37 3.54 -0.90
CA GLN A 102 -8.69 2.44 -1.81
C GLN A 102 -9.83 1.56 -1.32
N VAL A 103 -10.70 1.21 -2.26
CA VAL A 103 -11.75 0.21 -2.05
C VAL A 103 -11.21 -1.15 -2.45
N VAL A 104 -11.24 -2.10 -1.51
CA VAL A 104 -10.96 -3.52 -1.76
C VAL A 104 -12.27 -4.28 -1.59
N THR A 105 -12.71 -4.96 -2.64
CA THR A 105 -13.98 -5.68 -2.69
C THR A 105 -13.84 -7.11 -2.19
N ASP A 106 -12.75 -7.78 -2.52
CA ASP A 106 -12.43 -9.12 -2.04
C ASP A 106 -11.45 -9.06 -0.88
N SER A 107 -11.99 -9.10 0.34
CA SER A 107 -11.19 -9.02 1.56
C SER A 107 -10.33 -10.27 1.78
N GLN A 108 -10.81 -11.46 1.39
CA GLN A 108 -10.08 -12.70 1.64
C GLN A 108 -8.89 -12.81 0.69
N ALA A 109 -9.10 -12.56 -0.62
CA ALA A 109 -8.03 -12.55 -1.59
C ALA A 109 -6.94 -11.52 -1.23
N PHE A 110 -7.32 -10.37 -0.69
CA PHE A 110 -6.37 -9.38 -0.18
C PHE A 110 -5.53 -9.93 0.98
N VAL A 111 -6.15 -10.53 2.00
CA VAL A 111 -5.45 -11.10 3.15
C VAL A 111 -4.48 -12.19 2.73
N ASP A 112 -4.92 -13.10 1.84
CA ASP A 112 -4.09 -14.20 1.35
C ASP A 112 -2.88 -13.68 0.55
N SER A 113 -3.10 -12.67 -0.29
CA SER A 113 -2.05 -12.04 -1.09
C SER A 113 -1.03 -11.31 -0.20
N VAL A 114 -1.50 -10.51 0.77
CA VAL A 114 -0.61 -9.82 1.72
C VAL A 114 0.20 -10.82 2.54
N ALA A 115 -0.40 -11.94 2.96
CA ALA A 115 0.33 -12.97 3.70
C ALA A 115 1.48 -13.58 2.88
N GLN A 116 1.28 -13.78 1.57
CA GLN A 116 2.38 -14.18 0.70
C GLN A 116 3.43 -13.08 0.57
N CYS A 117 3.02 -11.82 0.37
CA CYS A 117 3.95 -10.70 0.27
C CYS A 117 4.81 -10.53 1.53
N VAL A 118 4.24 -10.75 2.72
CA VAL A 118 4.98 -10.69 3.98
C VAL A 118 6.07 -11.76 4.03
N ARG A 119 5.79 -12.98 3.58
CA ARG A 119 6.80 -14.07 3.53
C ARG A 119 7.97 -13.71 2.61
N GLU A 120 7.69 -13.23 1.41
CA GLU A 120 8.73 -12.83 0.45
C GLU A 120 9.53 -11.61 0.94
N ALA A 121 8.86 -10.63 1.55
CA ALA A 121 9.49 -9.45 2.12
C ALA A 121 10.39 -9.79 3.32
N ASP A 122 9.98 -10.74 4.16
CA ASP A 122 10.80 -11.21 5.27
C ASP A 122 12.07 -11.92 4.78
N ALA A 123 12.00 -12.61 3.64
CA ALA A 123 13.17 -13.15 2.95
C ALA A 123 14.09 -12.08 2.31
N GLY A 124 13.71 -10.80 2.36
CA GLY A 124 14.52 -9.66 1.93
C GLY A 124 14.10 -9.03 0.61
N ALA A 125 12.99 -9.45 0.01
CA ALA A 125 12.46 -8.85 -1.21
C ALA A 125 11.77 -7.49 -0.95
N ILE A 126 11.69 -6.66 -1.99
CA ILE A 126 10.72 -5.56 -2.06
C ILE A 126 9.57 -6.07 -2.92
N VAL A 127 8.42 -6.27 -2.30
CA VAL A 127 7.25 -6.85 -2.94
C VAL A 127 6.25 -5.74 -3.29
N ILE A 128 5.62 -5.85 -4.45
CA ILE A 128 4.58 -4.95 -4.92
C ILE A 128 3.34 -5.76 -5.27
N LEU A 129 2.17 -5.25 -4.90
CA LEU A 129 0.91 -5.92 -5.21
C LEU A 129 0.43 -5.54 -6.60
N GLY A 130 0.32 -6.52 -7.49
CA GLY A 130 -0.21 -6.38 -8.84
C GLY A 130 -1.67 -6.78 -8.94
N ILE A 131 -2.46 -6.04 -9.72
CA ILE A 131 -3.87 -6.38 -10.02
C ILE A 131 -3.98 -6.76 -11.50
N ALA A 132 -4.64 -7.88 -11.79
CA ALA A 132 -4.89 -8.30 -13.17
C ALA A 132 -5.73 -7.23 -13.90
N PRO A 133 -5.24 -6.68 -15.02
CA PRO A 133 -5.93 -5.63 -15.74
C PRO A 133 -7.16 -6.20 -16.46
N THR A 134 -8.29 -5.49 -16.37
CA THR A 134 -9.53 -5.87 -17.07
C THR A 134 -9.77 -5.04 -18.33
N HIS A 135 -9.05 -3.94 -18.49
CA HIS A 135 -9.15 -3.01 -19.61
C HIS A 135 -7.84 -2.18 -19.71
N PRO A 136 -7.57 -1.50 -20.84
CA PRO A 136 -6.35 -0.70 -21.00
C PRO A 136 -6.48 0.68 -20.33
N GLU A 137 -6.30 0.73 -19.01
CA GLU A 137 -6.28 1.98 -18.22
C GLU A 137 -4.96 2.73 -18.41
N THR A 138 -4.99 4.06 -18.58
CA THR A 138 -3.80 4.92 -18.78
C THR A 138 -3.47 5.75 -17.55
N GLY A 139 -4.38 5.84 -16.58
CA GLY A 139 -4.18 6.53 -15.31
C GLY A 139 -3.36 5.75 -14.28
N TYR A 140 -3.08 4.46 -14.53
CA TYR A 140 -2.36 3.57 -13.61
C TYR A 140 -0.92 3.30 -14.04
N GLY A 141 -0.07 2.98 -13.06
CA GLY A 141 1.20 2.31 -13.32
C GLY A 141 0.98 0.83 -13.65
N TYR A 142 1.86 0.27 -14.46
CA TYR A 142 1.90 -1.14 -14.82
C TYR A 142 3.22 -1.78 -14.37
N ILE A 143 3.12 -3.04 -13.99
CA ILE A 143 4.22 -3.90 -13.56
C ILE A 143 4.31 -5.02 -14.57
N GLN A 144 5.46 -5.14 -15.25
CA GLN A 144 5.71 -6.29 -16.11
C GLN A 144 6.31 -7.42 -15.28
N ALA A 145 5.62 -8.55 -15.20
CA ALA A 145 6.12 -9.75 -14.54
C ALA A 145 6.88 -10.65 -15.52
N MET A 146 7.79 -11.45 -14.98
CA MET A 146 8.45 -12.51 -15.72
C MET A 146 7.39 -13.52 -16.24
N PRO A 147 7.34 -13.81 -17.56
CA PRO A 147 6.37 -14.75 -18.12
C PRO A 147 6.59 -16.19 -17.61
N GLY A 148 5.53 -17.00 -17.67
CA GLY A 148 5.64 -18.46 -17.54
C GLY A 148 5.80 -18.98 -16.11
N VAL A 149 5.62 -18.13 -15.10
CA VAL A 149 5.61 -18.53 -13.70
C VAL A 149 4.16 -18.51 -13.22
N ASP A 150 3.54 -19.69 -13.10
CA ASP A 150 2.25 -19.85 -12.40
C ASP A 150 2.54 -19.91 -10.89
N ALA A 151 3.00 -18.79 -10.33
CA ALA A 151 3.31 -18.65 -8.92
C ALA A 151 2.56 -17.48 -8.31
N ALA A 152 2.32 -17.57 -7.00
CA ALA A 152 1.73 -16.50 -6.22
C ALA A 152 2.63 -15.25 -6.12
N ALA A 153 3.91 -15.36 -6.46
CA ALA A 153 4.87 -14.26 -6.56
C ALA A 153 5.76 -14.46 -7.79
N CYS A 154 5.99 -13.38 -8.53
CA CYS A 154 6.80 -13.38 -9.75
C CYS A 154 7.81 -12.24 -9.73
N ASP A 155 8.96 -12.44 -10.36
CA ASP A 155 9.95 -11.39 -10.53
C ASP A 155 9.41 -10.27 -11.41
N VAL A 156 9.66 -9.03 -10.98
CA VAL A 156 9.31 -7.82 -11.73
C VAL A 156 10.43 -7.49 -12.70
N LEU A 157 10.11 -7.46 -14.00
CA LEU A 157 11.05 -7.06 -15.04
C LEU A 157 11.17 -5.54 -15.16
N ARG A 158 10.04 -4.83 -15.05
CA ARG A 158 10.02 -3.36 -15.09
C ARG A 158 8.74 -2.77 -14.54
N PHE A 159 8.84 -1.51 -14.15
CA PHE A 159 7.73 -0.64 -13.80
C PHE A 159 7.54 0.42 -14.90
N VAL A 160 6.28 0.69 -15.27
CA VAL A 160 5.93 1.71 -16.27
C VAL A 160 4.80 2.58 -15.72
N GLU A 161 5.00 3.89 -15.63
CA GLU A 161 3.99 4.80 -15.10
C GLU A 161 3.15 5.38 -16.24
N LYS A 162 1.82 5.21 -16.15
CA LYS A 162 0.81 5.91 -16.98
C LYS A 162 1.10 5.86 -18.50
N PRO A 163 1.07 4.66 -19.11
CA PRO A 163 1.31 4.51 -20.54
C PRO A 163 0.24 5.20 -21.38
N ASP A 164 0.53 5.46 -22.65
CA ASP A 164 -0.49 5.88 -23.61
C ASP A 164 -1.49 4.75 -23.91
N GLN A 165 -2.61 5.11 -24.54
CA GLN A 165 -3.72 4.19 -24.82
C GLN A 165 -3.31 2.98 -25.68
N GLN A 166 -2.39 3.16 -26.63
CA GLN A 166 -1.94 2.09 -27.52
C GLN A 166 -1.06 1.10 -26.76
N THR A 167 -0.15 1.62 -25.94
CA THR A 167 0.75 0.87 -25.08
C THR A 167 -0.04 0.08 -24.03
N ALA A 168 -1.04 0.68 -23.38
CA ALA A 168 -1.91 -0.01 -22.42
C ALA A 168 -2.69 -1.18 -23.06
N ARG A 169 -3.13 -1.04 -24.33
CA ARG A 169 -3.76 -2.14 -25.08
C ARG A 169 -2.78 -3.28 -25.34
N GLN A 170 -1.52 -2.97 -25.65
CA GLN A 170 -0.49 -3.99 -25.83
C GLN A 170 -0.23 -4.73 -24.52
N TYR A 171 -0.13 -4.03 -23.39
CA TYR A 171 0.10 -4.65 -22.08
C TYR A 171 -1.01 -5.63 -21.70
N LEU A 172 -2.26 -5.26 -21.97
CA LEU A 172 -3.40 -6.16 -21.77
C LEU A 172 -3.33 -7.40 -22.69
N ALA A 173 -2.91 -7.22 -23.95
CA ALA A 173 -2.77 -8.32 -24.90
C ALA A 173 -1.60 -9.27 -24.57
N ASP A 174 -0.50 -8.74 -24.03
CA ASP A 174 0.68 -9.52 -23.65
C ASP A 174 0.40 -10.43 -22.43
N GLY A 175 -0.54 -10.03 -21.56
CA GLY A 175 -1.03 -10.84 -20.43
C GLY A 175 -0.07 -10.98 -19.25
N ASN A 176 1.17 -10.48 -19.35
CA ASN A 176 2.16 -10.47 -18.28
C ASN A 176 2.34 -9.09 -17.62
N TYR A 177 1.36 -8.21 -17.76
CA TYR A 177 1.34 -6.90 -17.11
C TYR A 177 0.21 -6.83 -16.09
N PHE A 178 0.50 -6.20 -14.96
CA PHE A 178 -0.42 -6.00 -13.85
C PHE A 178 -0.50 -4.53 -13.51
N TRP A 179 -1.67 -4.03 -13.10
CA TRP A 179 -1.76 -2.69 -12.54
C TRP A 179 -1.05 -2.63 -11.19
N ASN A 180 -0.34 -1.53 -10.95
CA ASN A 180 0.23 -1.22 -9.65
C ASN A 180 -0.89 -0.85 -8.67
N ALA A 181 -1.11 -1.68 -7.64
CA ALA A 181 -2.07 -1.37 -6.58
C ALA A 181 -1.62 -0.22 -5.66
N GLY A 182 -0.38 0.25 -5.77
CA GLY A 182 0.20 1.23 -4.84
C GLY A 182 0.46 0.65 -3.44
N ILE A 183 0.46 -0.69 -3.33
CA ILE A 183 0.74 -1.41 -2.08
C ILE A 183 2.13 -2.03 -2.20
N PHE A 184 2.97 -1.76 -1.20
CA PHE A 184 4.33 -2.26 -1.12
C PHE A 184 4.52 -3.04 0.18
N VAL A 185 5.24 -4.16 0.13
CA VAL A 185 5.56 -4.95 1.30
C VAL A 185 7.05 -5.23 1.32
N LEU A 186 7.73 -4.76 2.36
CA LEU A 186 9.19 -4.77 2.44
C LEU A 186 9.65 -4.58 3.87
N ARG A 187 10.83 -5.10 4.19
CA ARG A 187 11.46 -4.86 5.49
C ARG A 187 11.93 -3.40 5.61
N ALA A 188 11.79 -2.82 6.80
CA ALA A 188 12.18 -1.43 7.06
C ALA A 188 13.66 -1.17 6.69
N SER A 189 14.58 -2.04 7.10
CA SER A 189 16.00 -1.91 6.73
C SER A 189 16.28 -2.06 5.24
N VAL A 190 15.50 -2.89 4.53
CA VAL A 190 15.64 -3.07 3.07
C VAL A 190 15.25 -1.79 2.34
N TRP A 191 14.17 -1.13 2.75
CA TRP A 191 13.78 0.19 2.21
C TRP A 191 14.90 1.23 2.36
N LEU A 192 15.45 1.37 3.57
CA LEU A 192 16.48 2.36 3.85
C LEU A 192 17.78 2.07 3.09
N LYS A 193 18.16 0.80 2.94
CA LYS A 193 19.30 0.39 2.10
C LYS A 193 19.08 0.73 0.64
N ALA A 194 17.88 0.48 0.10
CA ALA A 194 17.55 0.83 -1.28
C ALA A 194 17.68 2.34 -1.53
N LEU A 195 17.19 3.18 -0.59
CA LEU A 195 17.33 4.63 -0.68
C LEU A 195 18.77 5.13 -0.60
N GLN A 196 19.70 4.40 0.01
CA GLN A 196 21.11 4.75 -0.01
C GLN A 196 21.76 4.45 -1.37
N HIS A 197 21.27 3.41 -2.06
CA HIS A 197 21.81 2.98 -3.34
C HIS A 197 21.33 3.84 -4.52
N PHE A 198 20.05 4.21 -4.54
CA PHE A 198 19.42 4.91 -5.67
C PHE A 198 19.30 6.44 -5.46
N ARG A 199 20.25 7.05 -4.74
CA ARG A 199 20.32 8.51 -4.55
C ARG A 199 20.71 9.26 -5.82
#